data_AF-A0A7J4TJB3-F1
#
_entry.id   AF-A0A7J4TJB3-F1
#
_cell.length_a   1.000
_cell.length_b   1.000
_cell.length_c   1.000
_cell.angle_alpha   90.00
_cell.angle_beta   90.00
_cell.angle_gamma   90.00
#
_symmetry.space_group_name_H-M   'P 1'
#
loop_
_entity.id
_entity.type
_entity.pdbx_description
1 polymer ?
#
loop_
_entity_poly.entity_id
_entity_poly.type
_entity_poly.pdbx_seq_one_letter_code
_entity_poly.pdbx_strand_id
1 'polypeptide(L)'
;MGSDDIKRLKKVLKSRNCTVERHSSVMEITFPKSEDADWFEKVFEDYQRESAVSCLMSMRPRGENARHKFVFNVKDLDKFIELLGNS
;
A
#
# COMPACT_ATOMS: atom_id res chain seq x y z
N MET A 1 -17.46 3.20 -2.89
CA MET A 1 -16.10 3.15 -3.47
C MET A 1 -16.07 2.07 -4.52
N GLY A 2 -16.07 2.52 -5.78
CA GLY A 2 -16.36 1.72 -6.96
C GLY A 2 -15.15 0.91 -7.44
N SER A 3 -15.35 0.13 -8.49
CA SER A 3 -14.30 -0.66 -9.14
C SER A 3 -13.13 0.15 -9.69
N ASP A 4 -13.30 1.46 -9.86
CA ASP A 4 -12.37 2.32 -10.58
C ASP A 4 -11.19 2.80 -9.72
N ASP A 5 -11.39 2.95 -8.41
CA ASP A 5 -10.33 3.39 -7.49
C ASP A 5 -9.25 2.30 -7.35
N ILE A 6 -9.66 1.02 -7.32
CA ILE A 6 -8.74 -0.13 -7.33
C ILE A 6 -7.96 -0.18 -8.66
N LYS A 7 -8.61 0.11 -9.79
CA LYS A 7 -7.92 0.18 -11.09
C LYS A 7 -6.91 1.31 -11.11
N ARG A 8 -7.22 2.48 -10.53
CA ARG A 8 -6.28 3.61 -10.40
C ARG A 8 -5.09 3.22 -9.54
N LEU A 9 -5.31 2.63 -8.37
CA LEU A 9 -4.23 2.13 -7.51
C LEU A 9 -3.33 1.14 -8.25
N LYS A 10 -3.90 0.15 -8.93
CA LYS A 10 -3.15 -0.82 -9.75
C LYS A 10 -2.36 -0.17 -10.89
N LYS A 11 -2.85 0.95 -11.45
CA LYS A 11 -2.10 1.69 -12.48
C LYS A 11 -0.88 2.38 -11.90
N VAL A 12 -1.01 3.05 -10.75
CA VAL A 12 0.10 3.73 -10.09
C VAL A 12 1.16 2.73 -9.63
N LEU A 13 0.73 1.58 -9.12
CA LEU A 13 1.62 0.51 -8.68
C LEU A 13 2.10 -0.40 -9.82
N LYS A 14 1.76 -0.14 -11.09
CA LYS A 14 2.07 -1.07 -12.20
C LYS A 14 3.56 -1.31 -12.40
N SER A 15 4.40 -0.33 -12.08
CA SER A 15 5.87 -0.45 -12.14
C SER A 15 6.45 -1.25 -10.99
N ARG A 16 5.67 -1.50 -9.94
CA ARG A 16 6.05 -2.22 -8.72
C ARG A 16 5.43 -3.60 -8.78
N ASN A 17 6.25 -4.64 -8.76
CA ASN A 17 5.76 -6.01 -8.85
C ASN A 17 5.03 -6.39 -7.56
N CYS A 18 3.74 -6.06 -7.44
CA CYS A 18 2.96 -6.23 -6.22
C CYS A 18 1.60 -6.86 -6.50
N THR A 19 0.99 -7.40 -5.45
CA THR A 19 -0.39 -7.89 -5.48
C THR A 19 -1.26 -7.02 -4.58
N VAL A 20 -2.48 -6.74 -5.02
CA VAL A 20 -3.43 -5.88 -4.31
C VAL A 20 -4.73 -6.66 -4.12
N GLU A 21 -5.10 -6.88 -2.88
CA GLU A 21 -6.31 -7.57 -2.45
C GLU A 21 -7.21 -6.61 -1.66
N ARG A 22 -8.53 -6.79 -1.79
CA ARG A 22 -9.51 -6.01 -1.04
C ARG A 22 -10.28 -6.93 -0.11
N HIS A 23 -10.31 -6.61 1.17
CA HIS A 23 -11.08 -7.33 2.17
C HIS A 23 -12.06 -6.36 2.83
N SER A 24 -13.35 -6.44 2.50
CA SER A 24 -14.42 -5.64 3.11
C SER A 24 -14.10 -4.13 3.27
N SER A 25 -13.50 -3.75 4.41
CA SER A 25 -13.11 -2.38 4.81
C SER A 25 -11.62 -2.05 4.67
N VAL A 26 -10.76 -3.01 4.33
CA VAL A 26 -9.31 -2.83 4.20
C VAL A 26 -8.79 -3.29 2.84
N MET A 27 -7.66 -2.72 2.45
CA MET A 27 -6.85 -3.11 1.31
C MET A 27 -5.57 -3.77 1.81
N GLU A 28 -5.16 -4.86 1.20
CA GLU A 28 -3.87 -5.50 1.42
C GLU A 28 -3.01 -5.33 0.16
N ILE A 29 -1.77 -4.90 0.33
CA ILE A 29 -0.76 -4.88 -0.71
C ILE A 29 0.39 -5.78 -0.28
N THR A 30 0.78 -6.71 -1.14
CA THR A 30 1.91 -7.59 -0.90
C THR A 30 3.01 -7.34 -1.93
N PHE A 31 4.22 -7.09 -1.42
CA PHE A 31 5.45 -6.99 -2.22
C PHE A 31 6.32 -8.25 -2.03
N PRO A 32 6.78 -8.88 -3.12
CA PRO A 32 7.72 -9.99 -3.09
C PRO A 32 9.17 -9.54 -2.94
N LYS A 33 9.50 -8.29 -3.30
CA LYS A 33 10.84 -7.70 -3.17
C LYS A 33 10.89 -6.73 -1.99
N SER A 34 11.96 -6.80 -1.21
CA SER A 34 12.21 -5.89 -0.10
C SER A 34 12.38 -4.43 -0.55
N GLU A 35 13.03 -4.19 -1.69
CA GLU A 35 13.25 -2.82 -2.22
C GLU A 35 11.93 -2.08 -2.48
N ASP A 36 10.96 -2.76 -3.10
CA ASP A 36 9.63 -2.17 -3.36
C ASP A 36 8.84 -1.99 -2.06
N ALA A 37 9.02 -2.90 -1.10
CA ALA A 37 8.42 -2.79 0.22
C ALA A 37 9.01 -1.62 1.04
N ASP A 38 10.32 -1.42 0.99
CA ASP A 38 11.02 -0.31 1.67
C ASP A 38 10.66 1.04 1.07
N TRP A 39 10.53 1.11 -0.26
CA TRP A 39 9.99 2.29 -0.93
C TRP A 39 8.57 2.59 -0.45
N PHE A 40 7.70 1.57 -0.43
CA PHE A 40 6.30 1.74 -0.04
C PHE A 40 6.16 2.17 1.43
N GLU A 41 6.98 1.61 2.32
CA GLU A 41 7.01 1.98 3.74
C GLU A 41 7.46 3.44 3.92
N LYS A 42 8.46 3.92 3.17
CA LYS A 42 8.88 5.33 3.22
C LYS A 42 7.79 6.30 2.79
N VAL A 43 7.13 6.03 1.66
CA VAL A 43 5.99 6.85 1.19
C VAL A 43 4.89 6.91 2.27
N PHE A 44 4.68 5.80 2.97
CA PHE A 44 3.70 5.73 4.04
C PHE A 44 4.14 6.38 5.36
N GLU A 45 5.42 6.32 5.73
CA GLU A 45 5.93 7.02 6.91
C GLU A 45 5.69 8.53 6.79
N ASP A 46 5.92 9.09 5.59
CA ASP A 46 5.64 10.49 5.30
C ASP A 46 4.13 10.77 5.41
N TYR A 47 3.28 9.88 4.91
CA TYR A 47 1.83 9.99 5.06
C TYR A 47 1.33 9.88 6.51
N GLN A 48 1.88 8.97 7.31
CA GLN A 48 1.48 8.82 8.71
C GLN A 48 1.81 10.05 9.55
N ARG A 49 2.89 10.76 9.21
CA ARG A 49 3.22 12.06 9.84
C ARG A 49 2.19 13.13 9.50
N GLU A 50 1.62 13.09 8.29
CA GLU A 50 0.62 14.06 7.83
C GLU A 50 -0.83 13.67 8.19
N SER A 51 -1.10 12.37 8.39
CA SER A 51 -2.44 11.84 8.59
C SER A 51 -2.52 10.87 9.78
N ALA A 52 -3.07 11.36 10.90
CA ALA A 52 -3.27 10.64 12.16
C ALA A 52 -4.24 9.43 12.08
N VAL A 53 -4.78 9.10 10.90
CA VAL A 53 -5.87 8.13 10.70
C VAL A 53 -5.42 6.86 9.97
N SER A 54 -4.20 6.84 9.42
CA SER A 54 -3.70 5.73 8.62
C SER A 54 -3.19 4.56 9.47
N CYS A 55 -4.06 3.58 9.74
CA CYS A 55 -3.66 2.29 10.29
C CYS A 55 -2.93 1.48 9.22
N LEU A 56 -1.64 1.74 9.01
CA LEU A 56 -0.74 0.84 8.30
C LEU A 56 -0.27 -0.26 9.25
N MET A 57 -0.54 -1.50 8.90
CA MET A 57 0.15 -2.64 9.53
C MET A 57 1.13 -3.24 8.54
N SER A 58 2.42 -3.21 8.88
CA SER A 58 3.46 -3.92 8.15
C SER A 58 3.68 -5.29 8.78
N MET A 59 3.57 -6.35 7.97
CA MET A 59 3.97 -7.69 8.38
C MET A 59 5.19 -8.09 7.57
N ARG A 60 6.36 -7.98 8.19
CA ARG A 60 7.65 -8.41 7.63
C ARG A 60 8.13 -9.64 8.41
N PRO A 61 7.81 -10.87 7.95
CA PRO A 61 8.40 -12.06 8.55
C PRO A 61 9.94 -11.99 8.51
N ARG A 62 10.63 -12.56 9.50
CA ARG A 62 12.09 -12.75 9.44
C ARG A 62 12.42 -13.90 8.47
N GLY A 63 12.99 -13.61 7.31
CA GLY A 63 13.53 -14.62 6.36
C GLY A 63 13.47 -14.22 4.88
N GLU A 64 14.28 -14.87 4.03
CA GLU A 64 14.49 -14.55 2.59
C GLU A 64 13.24 -14.65 1.69
N ASN A 65 12.14 -15.24 2.17
CA ASN A 65 10.87 -15.40 1.42
C ASN A 65 9.70 -14.64 2.06
N ALA A 66 10.00 -13.62 2.86
CA ALA A 66 9.00 -12.83 3.56
C ALA A 66 8.21 -11.96 2.55
N ARG A 67 6.97 -12.36 2.26
CA ARG A 67 6.01 -11.49 1.57
C ARG A 67 5.76 -10.26 2.45
N HIS A 68 6.18 -9.09 1.99
CA HIS A 68 6.01 -7.84 2.71
C HIS A 68 4.59 -7.35 2.52
N LYS A 69 3.77 -7.45 3.57
CA LYS A 69 2.35 -7.10 3.52
C LYS A 69 2.10 -5.76 4.19
N PHE A 70 1.27 -4.96 3.54
CA PHE A 70 0.80 -3.67 4.01
C PHE A 70 -0.72 -3.65 3.97
N VAL A 71 -1.35 -3.35 5.09
CA VAL A 71 -2.81 -3.26 5.20
C VAL A 71 -3.20 -1.83 5.55
N PHE A 72 -4.17 -1.26 4.83
CA PHE A 72 -4.71 0.08 5.10
C PHE A 72 -6.23 0.14 4.88
N ASN A 73 -6.90 1.16 5.40
CA ASN A 73 -8.34 1.31 5.28
C ASN A 73 -8.74 1.74 3.86
N VAL A 74 -9.78 1.11 3.28
CA VAL A 74 -10.31 1.48 1.97
C VAL A 74 -10.72 2.96 1.94
N LYS A 75 -11.18 3.53 3.05
CA LYS A 75 -11.58 4.94 3.13
C LYS A 75 -10.46 5.93 2.81
N ASP A 76 -9.20 5.52 2.97
CA ASP A 76 -8.03 6.36 2.73
C ASP A 76 -7.48 6.18 1.30
N LEU A 77 -8.09 5.32 0.48
CA LEU A 77 -7.59 4.93 -0.85
C LEU A 77 -7.37 6.12 -1.79
N ASP A 78 -8.25 7.11 -1.80
CA ASP A 78 -8.12 8.27 -2.69
C ASP A 78 -6.87 9.09 -2.33
N LYS A 79 -6.66 9.36 -1.03
CA LYS A 79 -5.45 10.02 -0.54
C LYS A 79 -4.21 9.20 -0.84
N PHE A 80 -4.29 7.87 -0.71
CA PHE A 80 -3.17 6.99 -1.07
C PHE A 80 -2.78 7.08 -2.53
N ILE A 81 -3.76 7.09 -3.44
CA ILE A 81 -3.49 7.21 -4.87
C ILE A 81 -2.84 8.56 -5.18
N GLU A 82 -3.27 9.64 -4.53
CA GLU A 82 -2.67 10.97 -4.70
C GLU A 82 -1.22 11.00 -4.22
N LEU A 83 -0.92 10.43 -3.05
CA LEU A 83 0.44 10.36 -2.51
C LEU A 83 1.36 9.56 -3.43
N LEU A 84 0.93 8.36 -3.83
CA LEU A 84 1.71 7.51 -4.72
C LEU A 84 1.91 8.12 -6.11
N GLY A 85 0.99 8.98 -6.57
CA GLY A 85 1.12 9.73 -7.83
C GLY A 85 2.09 10.91 -7.76
N ASN A 86 2.36 11.42 -6.55
CA ASN A 86 3.28 12.53 -6.28
C ASN A 86 4.66 12.08 -5.77
N SER A 87 4.86 10.77 -5.58
CA SER A 87 6.07 10.14 -5.02
C SER A 87 7.07 9.65 -6.08
#